data_AF-A0A949IQK1-F1
#
_entry.id   AF-A0A949IQK1-F1
#
_cell.length_a   1.000
_cell.length_b   1.000
_cell.length_c   1.000
_cell.angle_alpha   90.00
_cell.angle_beta   90.00
_cell.angle_gamma   90.00
#
_symmetry.space_group_name_H-M   'P 1'
#
loop_
_entity.id
_entity.type
_entity.pdbx_description
1 polymer ?
#
loop_
_entity_poly.entity_id
_entity_poly.type
_entity_poly.pdbx_seq_one_letter_code
_entity_poly.pdbx_strand_id
1 'polypeptide(L)'
;MVIYLYRWKISPEKEGQFEKAWSRVTAYLREECGSLGSRLHRGDDGLWYGYAQWPSAEARAEADLERGGMPEALRLMKDATIGNFPATVLTPVSDFLVLPDKGGNKRP
;
A
#
# COMPACT_ATOMS: atom_id res chain seq x y z
N MET A 1 15.11 0.52 -7.68
CA MET A 1 13.79 0.69 -7.05
C MET A 1 12.71 0.29 -8.04
N VAL A 2 11.70 -0.44 -7.58
CA VAL A 2 10.52 -0.84 -8.35
C VAL A 2 9.26 -0.43 -7.60
N ILE A 3 8.19 -0.11 -8.32
CA ILE A 3 6.91 0.25 -7.75
C ILE A 3 5.88 -0.81 -8.12
N TYR A 4 5.04 -1.14 -7.15
CA TYR A 4 3.82 -1.91 -7.38
C TYR A 4 2.62 -1.00 -7.14
N LEU A 5 1.82 -0.82 -8.19
CA LEU A 5 0.54 -0.13 -8.12
C LEU A 5 -0.58 -1.16 -8.02
N TYR A 6 -1.27 -1.14 -6.89
CA TYR A 6 -2.43 -1.97 -6.62
C TYR A 6 -3.71 -1.15 -6.76
N ARG A 7 -4.78 -1.79 -7.25
CA ARG A 7 -6.06 -1.14 -7.51
C ARG A 7 -7.21 -2.02 -7.07
N TRP A 8 -8.10 -1.45 -6.29
CA TRP A 8 -9.24 -2.15 -5.72
C TRP A 8 -10.51 -1.32 -5.82
N LYS A 9 -11.64 -2.02 -5.99
CA LYS A 9 -12.95 -1.50 -5.62
C LYS A 9 -13.26 -1.99 -4.21
N ILE A 10 -13.42 -1.06 -3.28
CA ILE A 10 -13.68 -1.36 -1.87
C ILE A 10 -15.17 -1.20 -1.59
N SER A 11 -15.70 -2.08 -0.74
CA SER A 11 -17.08 -1.98 -0.25
C SER A 11 -17.21 -0.68 0.59
N PRO A 12 -18.18 0.21 0.31
CA PRO A 12 -18.32 1.49 1.03
C PRO A 12 -18.47 1.32 2.54
N GLU A 13 -19.17 0.28 2.98
CA GLU A 13 -19.38 -0.04 4.39
C GLU A 13 -18.15 -0.64 5.10
N LYS A 14 -17.12 -1.03 4.34
CA LYS A 14 -15.89 -1.65 4.86
C LYS A 14 -14.61 -0.86 4.58
N GLU A 15 -14.70 0.39 4.10
CA GLU A 15 -13.52 1.22 3.83
C GLU A 15 -12.59 1.35 5.04
N GLY A 16 -13.15 1.60 6.23
CA GLY A 16 -12.36 1.71 7.46
C GLY A 16 -11.71 0.40 7.91
N GLN A 17 -12.31 -0.75 7.60
CA GLN A 17 -11.69 -2.07 7.81
C GLN A 17 -10.51 -2.25 6.87
N PHE A 18 -10.70 -1.92 5.58
CA PHE A 18 -9.65 -2.02 4.58
C PHE A 18 -8.45 -1.13 4.95
N GLU A 19 -8.67 0.14 5.28
CA GLU A 19 -7.62 1.08 5.64
C GLU A 19 -6.80 0.60 6.85
N LYS A 20 -7.47 0.15 7.93
CA LYS A 20 -6.78 -0.35 9.13
C LYS A 20 -5.95 -1.61 8.83
N ALA A 21 -6.53 -2.56 8.10
CA ALA A 21 -5.85 -3.81 7.74
C ALA A 21 -4.67 -3.55 6.80
N TRP A 22 -4.87 -2.72 5.77
CA TRP A 22 -3.84 -2.30 4.83
C TRP A 22 -2.69 -1.57 5.54
N SER A 23 -3.02 -0.71 6.52
CA SER A 23 -2.02 0.03 7.29
C SER A 23 -1.16 -0.89 8.13
N ARG A 24 -1.75 -1.92 8.76
CA ARG A 24 -1.01 -2.94 9.53
C ARG A 24 -0.05 -3.72 8.64
N VAL A 25 -0.52 -4.19 7.48
CA VAL A 25 0.32 -4.91 6.50
C VAL A 25 1.45 -4.01 5.99
N THR A 26 1.14 -2.76 5.64
CA THR A 26 2.12 -1.80 5.10
C THR A 26 3.18 -1.42 6.12
N ALA A 27 2.80 -1.22 7.39
CA ALA A 27 3.74 -0.94 8.47
C ALA A 27 4.72 -2.10 8.64
N TYR A 28 4.22 -3.34 8.71
CA TYR A 28 5.05 -4.53 8.79
C TYR A 28 6.01 -4.66 7.59
N LEU A 29 5.51 -4.51 6.36
CA LEU A 29 6.35 -4.59 5.16
C LEU A 29 7.49 -3.56 5.17
N ARG A 30 7.22 -2.37 5.71
CA ARG A 30 8.21 -1.30 5.84
C ARG A 30 9.22 -1.57 6.95
N GLU A 31 8.76 -2.04 8.10
CA GLU A 31 9.60 -2.23 9.30
C GLU A 31 10.43 -3.51 9.21
N GLU A 32 9.87 -4.59 8.65
CA GLU A 32 10.42 -5.94 8.76
C GLU A 32 10.81 -6.58 7.42
N CYS A 33 10.34 -6.03 6.28
CA CYS A 33 10.59 -6.61 4.96
C CYS A 33 11.37 -5.69 4.01
N GLY A 34 11.78 -4.49 4.45
CA GLY A 34 12.58 -3.59 3.63
C GLY A 34 11.80 -2.83 2.56
N SER A 35 10.46 -2.76 2.65
CA SER A 35 9.70 -1.83 1.81
C SER A 35 10.13 -0.39 2.10
N LEU A 36 10.23 0.43 1.05
CA LEU A 36 10.54 1.86 1.17
C LEU A 36 9.31 2.70 1.54
N GLY A 37 8.20 2.04 1.88
CA GLY A 37 6.93 2.65 2.23
C GLY A 37 5.90 2.58 1.11
N SER A 38 4.67 2.90 1.48
CA SER A 38 3.53 2.85 0.59
C SER A 38 2.56 3.99 0.90
N ARG A 39 1.77 4.39 -0.08
CA ARG A 39 0.67 5.36 0.09
C ARG A 39 -0.61 4.78 -0.45
N LEU A 40 -1.66 4.87 0.37
CA LEU A 40 -3.02 4.53 -0.03
C LEU A 40 -3.74 5.79 -0.50
N HIS A 41 -4.45 5.70 -1.62
CA HIS A 41 -5.23 6.80 -2.18
C HIS A 41 -6.64 6.34 -2.50
N ARG A 42 -7.58 7.29 -2.47
CA ARG A 42 -8.88 7.19 -3.13
C ARG A 42 -8.78 7.94 -4.46
N GLY A 43 -9.09 7.28 -5.57
CA GLY A 43 -9.22 7.90 -6.87
C GLY A 43 -10.59 8.54 -7.07
N ASP A 44 -10.67 9.49 -7.99
CA ASP A 44 -11.93 10.11 -8.45
C ASP A 44 -12.77 9.16 -9.33
N ASP A 45 -12.16 8.09 -9.83
CA ASP A 45 -12.80 6.98 -10.53
C ASP A 45 -13.48 5.95 -9.61
N GLY A 46 -13.46 6.18 -8.29
CA GLY A 46 -14.05 5.30 -7.29
C GLY A 46 -13.20 4.07 -6.95
N LEU A 47 -11.95 4.00 -7.42
CA LEU A 47 -10.99 2.97 -7.02
C LEU A 47 -10.10 3.43 -5.88
N TRP A 48 -9.56 2.47 -5.14
CA TRP A 48 -8.52 2.68 -4.15
C TRP A 48 -7.17 2.22 -4.72
N TYR A 49 -6.12 3.00 -4.46
CA TYR A 49 -4.79 2.83 -5.05
C TYR A 49 -3.71 2.67 -3.99
N GLY A 50 -3.05 1.52 -3.96
CA GLY A 50 -1.84 1.30 -3.17
C GLY A 50 -0.60 1.53 -4.02
N TYR A 51 0.17 2.58 -3.76
CA TYR A 51 1.46 2.85 -4.37
C TYR A 51 2.57 2.39 -3.43
N ALA A 52 3.22 1.26 -3.70
CA ALA A 52 4.26 0.69 -2.84
C ALA A 52 5.64 0.75 -3.50
N GLN A 53 6.64 1.27 -2.78
CA GLN A 53 8.03 1.34 -3.24
C GLN A 53 8.87 0.22 -2.62
N TRP A 54 9.69 -0.41 -3.46
CA TRP A 54 10.60 -1.48 -3.06
C TRP A 54 11.99 -1.25 -3.64
N PRO A 55 13.06 -1.60 -2.92
CA PRO A 55 14.42 -1.43 -3.43
C PRO A 55 14.63 -2.24 -4.72
N SER A 56 14.06 -3.46 -4.80
CA SER A 56 14.06 -4.32 -5.98
C SER A 56 12.83 -5.25 -6.03
N ALA A 57 12.66 -5.97 -7.13
CA ALA A 57 11.57 -6.95 -7.28
C ALA A 57 11.80 -8.19 -6.41
N GLU A 58 13.06 -8.56 -6.21
CA GLU A 58 13.51 -9.65 -5.34
C GLU A 58 13.15 -9.35 -3.88
N ALA A 59 13.46 -8.14 -3.38
CA ALA A 59 13.09 -7.73 -2.03
C ALA A 59 11.57 -7.79 -1.79
N ARG A 60 10.76 -7.45 -2.80
CA ARG A 60 9.31 -7.61 -2.74
C ARG A 60 8.89 -9.08 -2.70
N ALA A 61 9.56 -9.95 -3.46
CA ALA A 61 9.23 -11.36 -3.55
C ALA A 61 9.60 -12.14 -2.28
N GLU A 62 10.66 -11.71 -1.58
CA GLU A 62 11.12 -12.29 -0.31
C GLU A 62 10.30 -11.83 0.91
N ALA A 63 9.41 -10.85 0.74
CA ALA A 63 8.58 -10.32 1.81
C ALA A 63 7.60 -11.40 2.34
N ASP A 64 7.81 -11.82 3.58
CA ASP A 64 7.12 -12.93 4.22
C ASP A 64 6.02 -12.43 5.17
N LEU A 65 4.81 -12.31 4.63
CA LEU A 65 3.64 -11.87 5.39
C LEU A 65 3.11 -12.93 6.36
N GLU A 66 3.45 -14.21 6.16
CA GLU A 66 3.02 -15.28 7.06
C GLU A 66 3.82 -15.23 8.36
N ARG A 67 5.16 -15.12 8.27
CA ARG A 67 6.04 -14.91 9.43
C ARG A 67 5.67 -13.66 10.21
N GLY A 68 5.17 -12.62 9.54
CA GLY A 68 4.68 -11.40 10.16
C GLY A 68 3.36 -11.52 10.93
N GLY A 69 2.67 -12.67 10.87
CA GLY A 69 1.34 -12.80 11.47
C GLY A 69 0.29 -11.92 10.78
N MET A 70 0.47 -11.62 9.49
CA MET A 70 -0.47 -10.84 8.69
C MET A 70 -1.67 -11.59 8.05
N PRO A 71 -1.87 -12.94 8.16
CA PRO A 71 -3.00 -13.61 7.52
C PRO A 71 -4.38 -13.01 7.85
N GLU A 72 -4.60 -12.57 9.08
CA GLU A 72 -5.85 -11.93 9.48
C GLU A 72 -6.07 -10.60 8.74
N ALA A 73 -5.04 -9.73 8.70
CA ALA A 73 -5.14 -8.44 8.02
C ALA A 73 -5.36 -8.64 6.51
N LEU A 74 -4.69 -9.61 5.90
CA LEU A 74 -4.91 -9.97 4.50
C LEU A 74 -6.34 -10.47 4.25
N ARG A 75 -6.89 -11.28 5.17
CA ARG A 75 -8.27 -11.74 5.10
C ARG A 75 -9.26 -10.56 5.21
N LEU A 76 -9.02 -9.61 6.11
CA LEU A 76 -9.85 -8.42 6.28
C LEU A 76 -9.81 -7.49 5.05
N MET A 77 -8.63 -7.35 4.42
CA MET A 77 -8.51 -6.62 3.16
C MET A 77 -9.32 -7.30 2.05
N LYS A 78 -9.19 -8.64 1.92
CA LYS A 78 -9.95 -9.43 0.94
C LYS A 78 -11.45 -9.33 1.16
N ASP A 79 -11.91 -9.41 2.40
CA ASP A 79 -13.34 -9.30 2.79
C ASP A 79 -13.95 -7.91 2.49
N ALA A 80 -13.12 -6.86 2.51
CA ALA A 80 -13.55 -5.50 2.15
C ALA A 80 -13.47 -5.20 0.65
N THR A 81 -12.86 -6.09 -0.15
CA THR A 81 -12.63 -5.89 -1.58
C THR A 81 -13.76 -6.51 -2.40
N ILE A 82 -14.50 -5.68 -3.16
CA ILE A 82 -15.57 -6.12 -4.07
C ILE A 82 -15.12 -6.18 -5.53
N GLY A 83 -13.91 -5.68 -5.83
CA GLY A 83 -13.27 -5.82 -7.13
C GLY A 83 -11.76 -5.60 -6.99
N ASN A 84 -10.96 -6.36 -7.74
CA ASN A 84 -9.51 -6.27 -7.72
C ASN A 84 -8.97 -6.27 -9.15
N PHE A 85 -7.95 -5.46 -9.39
CA PHE A 85 -7.27 -5.41 -10.69
C PHE A 85 -5.85 -5.96 -10.55
N PRO A 86 -5.28 -6.51 -11.63
CA PRO A 86 -3.87 -6.92 -11.62
C PRO A 86 -2.96 -5.76 -11.21
N ALA A 87 -2.00 -6.07 -10.34
CA ALA A 87 -0.98 -5.12 -9.94
C ALA A 87 -0.17 -4.71 -11.17
N THR A 88 0.11 -3.41 -11.29
CA THR A 88 0.97 -2.87 -12.34
C THR A 88 2.36 -2.65 -11.76
N VAL A 89 3.37 -3.28 -12.36
CA VAL A 89 4.77 -3.05 -12.00
C VAL A 89 5.26 -1.83 -12.76
N LEU A 90 5.80 -0.85 -12.04
CA LEU A 90 6.23 0.43 -12.57
C LEU A 90 7.72 0.64 -12.26
N THR A 91 8.43 1.23 -13.22
CA THR A 91 9.81 1.70 -13.07
C THR A 91 9.79 3.23 -13.09
N PRO A 92 10.35 3.93 -12.09
CA PRO A 92 10.49 5.38 -12.15
C PRO A 92 11.35 5.78 -13.36
N VAL A 93 10.84 6.68 -14.18
CA VAL A 93 11.59 7.27 -15.31
C VAL A 93 12.16 8.64 -14.90
N SER A 94 11.42 9.39 -14.09
CA SER A 94 11.85 10.65 -13.49
C SER A 94 11.19 10.77 -12.13
N ASP A 95 11.92 11.24 -11.13
CA ASP A 95 11.47 11.29 -9.75
C ASP A 95 11.62 12.70 -9.17
N PHE A 96 10.49 13.30 -8.81
CA PHE A 96 10.38 14.58 -8.13
C PHE A 96 9.45 14.47 -6.93
N LEU A 97 9.30 13.26 -6.37
CA LEU A 97 8.40 13.01 -5.27
C LEU A 97 8.92 13.69 -3.99
N VAL A 98 8.22 14.74 -3.58
CA VAL A 98 8.46 15.39 -2.28
C VAL A 98 7.42 14.88 -1.29
N LEU A 99 7.89 14.35 -0.15
CA LEU A 99 7.02 13.97 0.96
C LEU A 99 6.85 15.17 1.89
N PRO A 100 5.62 15.57 2.24
CA PRO A 100 5.41 16.62 3.24
C PRO A 100 5.94 16.15 4.60
N ASP A 101 6.50 17.06 5.38
CA ASP A 101 6.94 16.79 6.74
C ASP A 101 5.78 16.20 7.56
N LYS A 102 6.08 15.15 8.34
CA LYS A 102 5.08 14.48 9.19
C LYS A 102 4.58 15.36 10.35
N GLY A 103 5.13 16.58 10.51
CA GLY A 103 4.67 17.59 11.45
C GLY A 103 3.74 18.58 10.76
N GLY A 104 2.44 18.49 11.03
CA GLY A 104 1.53 19.57 10.72
C GLY A 104 1.96 20.88 11.40
N ASN A 105 1.71 22.00 10.69
CA ASN A 105 1.71 23.41 11.12
C ASN A 105 3.07 24.15 11.17
N LYS A 106 3.24 25.38 10.68
CA LYS A 106 2.35 26.40 10.09
C LYS A 106 3.15 27.12 8.99
N ARG A 107 2.54 27.46 7.86
CA ARG A 107 3.08 28.56 7.05
C ARG A 107 2.77 29.88 7.79
N PRO A 108 3.69 30.86 7.78
CA PRO A 108 3.36 32.23 8.20
C PRO A 108 2.23 32.82 7.34
#